data_AF-A0A7Y4TJW5-F1
#
_entry.id   AF-A0A7Y4TJW5-F1
#
_cell.length_a   1.000
_cell.length_b   1.000
_cell.length_c   1.000
_cell.angle_alpha   90.00
_cell.angle_beta   90.00
_cell.angle_gamma   90.00
#
_symmetry.space_group_name_H-M   'P 1'
#
loop_
_entity.id
_entity.type
_entity.pdbx_description
1 polymer ?
#
loop_
_entity_poly.entity_id
_entity_poly.type
_entity_poly.pdbx_seq_one_letter_code
_entity_poly.pdbx_strand_id
1 'polypeptide(L)'
;PWVMTVPLIVLAFLSTVGGLVGIPYAMSSLVGAGDVNAFEHTLDPVIAKKGGHEEHSPAAVGAPETKEVKHFFAASAPAAAGAEAHEEHSPEVIFKERMLALLSVVLAGIGIGLGFLLFLKTPLRKMPLILEQKWRLDEFYNGYIVDPLTKLSREGLWKGFDLGFIDGIVNGIGHFVAELGNLARQIQVGFVRSYAAIIMLGAIAVLGYFIYYGLKLIS
;
A
#
# COMPACT_ATOMS: atom_id res chain seq x y z
N PRO A 1 -4.94 -29.32 -18.53
CA PRO A 1 -4.65 -28.23 -17.57
C PRO A 1 -5.66 -28.21 -16.41
N TRP A 2 -5.46 -29.10 -15.44
CA TRP A 2 -6.34 -29.23 -14.25
C TRP A 2 -6.25 -28.04 -13.30
N VAL A 3 -5.17 -27.25 -13.39
CA VAL A 3 -4.90 -26.07 -12.55
C VAL A 3 -5.86 -24.90 -12.84
N MET A 4 -6.54 -24.87 -13.99
CA MET A 4 -7.49 -23.80 -14.36
C MET A 4 -8.96 -24.21 -14.24
N THR A 5 -9.29 -25.47 -14.55
CA THR A 5 -10.68 -25.97 -14.49
C THR A 5 -11.15 -26.20 -13.07
N VAL A 6 -10.27 -26.62 -12.17
CA VAL A 6 -10.61 -26.86 -10.76
C VAL A 6 -11.07 -25.57 -10.07
N PRO A 7 -10.36 -24.43 -10.15
CA PRO A 7 -10.86 -23.16 -9.62
C PRO A 7 -12.20 -22.72 -10.22
N LEU A 8 -12.40 -22.89 -11.54
CA LEU A 8 -13.66 -22.51 -12.20
C LEU A 8 -14.85 -23.35 -11.72
N ILE A 9 -14.67 -24.66 -11.54
CA ILE A 9 -15.71 -25.55 -11.03
C ILE A 9 -16.05 -25.21 -9.58
N VAL A 10 -15.03 -24.96 -8.74
CA VAL A 10 -15.22 -24.56 -7.34
C VAL A 10 -15.97 -23.23 -7.26
N LEU A 11 -15.59 -22.23 -8.07
CA LEU A 11 -16.28 -20.95 -8.13
C LEU A 11 -17.72 -21.08 -8.64
N ALA A 12 -17.97 -21.90 -9.67
CA ALA A 12 -19.32 -22.11 -10.19
C ALA A 12 -20.23 -22.76 -9.15
N PHE A 13 -19.73 -23.76 -8.42
CA PHE A 13 -20.48 -24.42 -7.36
C PHE A 13 -20.76 -23.45 -6.20
N LEU A 14 -19.73 -22.77 -5.69
CA LEU A 14 -19.87 -21.80 -4.60
C LEU A 14 -20.76 -20.61 -4.99
N SER A 15 -20.71 -20.17 -6.24
CA SER A 15 -21.56 -19.08 -6.74
C SER A 15 -23.02 -19.52 -6.88
N THR A 16 -23.27 -20.76 -7.28
CA THR A 16 -24.65 -21.29 -7.38
C THR A 16 -25.26 -21.41 -5.99
N VAL A 17 -24.51 -21.99 -5.04
CA VAL A 17 -24.98 -22.13 -3.65
C VAL A 17 -25.11 -20.78 -2.96
N GLY A 18 -24.11 -19.90 -3.06
CA GLY A 18 -24.15 -18.56 -2.46
C GLY A 18 -25.22 -17.65 -3.07
N GLY A 19 -25.49 -17.77 -4.37
CA GLY A 19 -26.54 -17.01 -5.06
C GLY A 19 -27.95 -17.42 -4.63
N LEU A 20 -28.14 -18.69 -4.25
CA LEU A 20 -29.44 -19.21 -3.77
C LEU A 20 -29.81 -18.75 -2.36
N VAL A 21 -28.84 -18.36 -1.52
CA VAL A 21 -29.08 -17.90 -0.13
C VAL A 21 -29.61 -16.47 -0.08
N GLY A 22 -29.38 -15.67 -1.13
CA GLY A 22 -29.70 -14.23 -1.16
C GLY A 22 -30.56 -13.79 -2.32
N ILE A 23 -31.46 -14.67 -2.77
CA ILE A 23 -32.48 -14.31 -3.77
C ILE A 23 -33.37 -13.24 -3.15
N PRO A 24 -33.43 -12.00 -3.67
CA PRO A 24 -34.29 -10.96 -3.10
C PRO A 24 -35.78 -11.29 -3.29
N TYR A 25 -36.66 -10.79 -2.42
CA TYR A 25 -38.12 -10.99 -2.51
C TYR A 25 -38.70 -10.69 -3.91
N ALA A 26 -38.16 -9.68 -4.62
CA ALA A 26 -38.56 -9.32 -5.97
C ALA A 26 -38.35 -10.45 -7.01
N MET A 27 -37.36 -11.31 -6.80
CA MET A 27 -37.06 -12.48 -7.64
C MET A 27 -37.84 -13.72 -7.20
N SER A 28 -38.01 -13.93 -5.89
CA SER A 28 -38.76 -15.08 -5.35
C SER A 28 -40.26 -15.00 -5.66
N SER A 29 -40.86 -13.80 -5.50
CA SER A 29 -42.28 -13.55 -5.76
C SER A 29 -42.69 -13.75 -7.23
N LEU A 30 -41.75 -13.68 -8.18
CA LEU A 30 -41.99 -13.96 -9.59
C LEU A 30 -42.17 -15.47 -9.88
N VAL A 31 -41.56 -16.34 -9.06
CA VAL A 31 -41.58 -17.80 -9.23
C VAL A 31 -42.64 -18.45 -8.32
N GLY A 32 -43.40 -17.65 -7.57
CA GLY A 32 -44.42 -18.13 -6.63
C GLY A 32 -43.83 -18.84 -5.39
N ALA A 33 -42.51 -18.80 -5.22
CA ALA A 33 -41.88 -19.16 -3.97
C ALA A 33 -42.05 -17.96 -3.02
N GLY A 34 -42.49 -18.21 -1.79
CA GLY A 34 -42.67 -17.17 -0.77
C GLY A 34 -41.33 -16.51 -0.37
N ASP A 35 -41.33 -15.82 0.76
CA ASP A 35 -40.11 -15.22 1.29
C ASP A 35 -39.10 -16.30 1.71
N VAL A 36 -38.03 -16.45 0.92
CA VAL A 36 -36.93 -17.40 1.14
C VAL A 36 -35.62 -16.69 1.49
N ASN A 37 -35.69 -15.40 1.87
CA ASN A 37 -34.52 -14.58 2.13
C ASN A 37 -33.89 -14.95 3.48
N ALA A 38 -32.93 -15.87 3.49
CA ALA A 38 -32.25 -16.27 4.72
C ALA A 38 -31.42 -15.12 5.34
N PHE A 39 -30.88 -14.22 4.52
CA PHE A 39 -30.08 -13.09 5.00
C PHE A 39 -30.89 -12.07 5.79
N GLU A 40 -32.10 -11.75 5.35
CA GLU A 40 -32.97 -10.76 5.99
C GLU A 40 -33.35 -11.23 7.40
N HIS A 41 -33.78 -12.49 7.53
CA HIS A 41 -34.11 -13.10 8.83
C HIS A 41 -32.91 -13.21 9.79
N THR A 42 -31.67 -13.35 9.28
CA THR A 42 -30.46 -13.34 10.12
C THR A 42 -29.99 -11.95 10.53
N LEU A 43 -30.36 -10.93 9.75
CA LEU A 43 -29.96 -9.54 9.99
C LEU A 43 -31.04 -8.74 10.75
N ASP A 44 -32.31 -9.17 10.70
CA ASP A 44 -33.44 -8.66 11.48
C ASP A 44 -33.13 -8.42 12.97
N PRO A 45 -32.46 -9.31 13.73
CA PRO A 45 -32.19 -9.07 15.14
C PRO A 45 -31.13 -7.99 15.40
N VAL A 46 -30.33 -7.61 14.38
CA VAL A 46 -29.22 -6.65 14.52
C VAL A 46 -29.55 -5.30 13.87
N ILE A 47 -30.50 -5.28 12.93
CA ILE A 47 -31.05 -4.07 12.34
C ILE A 47 -32.07 -3.49 13.33
N ALA A 48 -31.73 -2.37 13.97
CA ALA A 48 -32.63 -1.71 14.91
C ALA A 48 -33.97 -1.37 14.22
N LYS A 49 -35.06 -2.00 14.69
CA LYS A 49 -36.42 -1.74 14.23
C LYS A 49 -36.78 -0.29 14.56
N LYS A 50 -36.59 0.61 13.60
CA LYS A 50 -36.99 2.01 13.74
C LYS A 50 -38.53 2.04 13.79
N GLY A 51 -39.06 2.36 14.95
CA GLY A 51 -40.47 2.23 15.28
C GLY A 51 -41.39 2.97 14.31
N GLY A 52 -42.49 2.30 13.95
CA GLY A 52 -43.67 2.87 13.34
C GLY A 52 -44.90 2.18 13.93
N HIS A 53 -45.53 2.87 14.89
CA HIS A 53 -46.86 2.64 15.48
C HIS A 53 -47.05 1.44 16.44
N GLU A 54 -46.58 1.61 17.68
CA GLU A 54 -47.47 1.32 18.81
C GLU A 54 -48.25 2.60 19.17
N GLU A 55 -49.52 2.41 19.51
CA GLU A 55 -50.50 3.44 19.81
C GLU A 55 -50.13 4.27 21.06
N HIS A 56 -50.45 5.57 20.99
CA HIS A 56 -50.39 6.51 22.11
C HIS A 56 -51.29 6.12 23.29
N SER A 57 -50.78 6.25 24.53
CA SER A 57 -51.32 7.15 25.58
C SER A 57 -50.47 7.09 26.87
N PRO A 58 -50.53 8.07 27.79
CA PRO A 58 -50.08 9.44 27.64
C PRO A 58 -49.02 9.83 28.71
N ALA A 59 -48.50 11.05 28.57
CA ALA A 59 -48.07 11.97 29.62
C ALA A 59 -46.58 12.35 29.68
N ALA A 60 -46.43 13.68 29.73
CA ALA A 60 -45.44 14.46 30.47
C ALA A 60 -44.10 14.86 29.80
N VAL A 61 -44.07 16.15 29.48
CA VAL A 61 -43.05 17.14 29.89
C VAL A 61 -41.69 17.13 29.17
N GLY A 62 -41.48 18.22 28.41
CA GLY A 62 -40.28 19.06 28.53
C GLY A 62 -38.97 18.55 27.91
N ALA A 63 -38.65 19.08 26.73
CA ALA A 63 -37.27 19.22 26.25
C ALA A 63 -36.49 20.23 27.17
N PRO A 64 -35.15 20.43 27.09
CA PRO A 64 -34.30 20.14 25.92
C PRO A 64 -32.78 19.79 26.15
N GLU A 65 -32.09 19.55 25.03
CA GLU A 65 -30.78 20.14 24.64
C GLU A 65 -29.39 19.47 24.87
N THR A 66 -28.68 19.38 23.73
CA THR A 66 -27.20 19.53 23.49
C THR A 66 -26.28 18.32 23.83
N LYS A 67 -25.16 18.01 23.14
CA LYS A 67 -24.18 18.77 22.34
C LYS A 67 -23.53 17.94 21.22
N GLU A 68 -23.16 18.63 20.14
CA GLU A 68 -22.20 18.20 19.11
C GLU A 68 -20.76 18.03 19.66
N VAL A 69 -20.00 17.05 19.13
CA VAL A 69 -18.54 17.16 18.93
C VAL A 69 -18.14 16.44 17.63
N LYS A 70 -17.43 17.17 16.76
CA LYS A 70 -16.85 16.74 15.48
C LYS A 70 -15.45 16.13 15.66
N HIS A 71 -15.12 15.08 14.90
CA HIS A 71 -13.75 14.72 14.51
C HIS A 71 -13.76 14.36 13.01
N PHE A 72 -13.07 15.08 12.12
CA PHE A 72 -11.62 15.09 11.84
C PHE A 72 -11.07 13.70 11.49
N PHE A 73 -11.13 13.31 10.20
CA PHE A 73 -9.96 12.87 9.39
C PHE A 73 -10.37 12.55 7.93
N ALA A 74 -9.46 12.92 7.02
CA ALA A 74 -9.23 12.40 5.67
C ALA A 74 -10.24 12.68 4.53
N ALA A 75 -9.79 13.52 3.60
CA ALA A 75 -10.37 13.74 2.29
C ALA A 75 -9.89 12.69 1.27
N SER A 76 -10.84 12.01 0.62
CA SER A 76 -10.67 11.41 -0.72
C SER A 76 -12.04 11.13 -1.33
N ALA A 77 -12.33 11.83 -2.44
CA ALA A 77 -13.52 11.75 -3.30
C ALA A 77 -14.88 12.09 -2.62
N PRO A 78 -15.72 12.98 -3.21
CA PRO A 78 -17.15 12.87 -2.96
C PRO A 78 -17.63 11.65 -3.77
N ALA A 79 -17.40 10.46 -3.22
CA ALA A 79 -18.47 9.48 -3.26
C ALA A 79 -19.65 10.22 -2.64
N ALA A 80 -20.56 10.69 -3.48
CA ALA A 80 -21.83 11.23 -3.07
C ALA A 80 -22.63 10.07 -2.46
N ALA A 81 -22.24 9.68 -1.24
CA ALA A 81 -23.13 9.20 -0.22
C ALA A 81 -24.06 10.37 0.11
N GLY A 82 -25.01 10.61 -0.79
CA GLY A 82 -26.33 11.03 -0.37
C GLY A 82 -26.94 9.82 0.31
N ALA A 83 -26.85 9.78 1.63
CA ALA A 83 -27.88 9.12 2.41
C ALA A 83 -29.18 9.87 2.09
N GLU A 84 -29.87 9.45 1.04
CA GLU A 84 -31.26 9.83 0.88
C GLU A 84 -32.04 8.99 1.88
N ALA A 85 -32.85 9.70 2.66
CA ALA A 85 -33.72 9.14 3.65
C ALA A 85 -34.49 7.94 3.08
N HIS A 86 -34.90 7.02 3.96
CA HIS A 86 -36.12 6.26 3.69
C HIS A 86 -37.28 7.27 3.59
N GLU A 87 -37.37 7.98 2.46
CA GLU A 87 -38.64 8.43 1.96
C GLU A 87 -39.37 7.16 1.55
N GLU A 88 -40.60 7.00 2.00
CA GLU A 88 -41.51 6.09 1.35
C GLU A 88 -41.45 6.42 -0.14
N HIS A 89 -40.81 5.55 -0.94
CA HIS A 89 -40.60 5.84 -2.34
C HIS A 89 -41.98 6.00 -2.93
N SER A 90 -42.34 7.24 -3.23
CA SER A 90 -43.59 7.55 -3.88
C SER A 90 -43.62 6.70 -5.15
N PRO A 91 -44.78 6.23 -5.62
CA PRO A 91 -44.86 5.43 -6.85
C PRO A 91 -44.11 6.08 -8.03
N GLU A 92 -44.00 7.40 -8.02
CA GLU A 92 -43.20 8.20 -8.96
C GLU A 92 -41.68 8.02 -8.84
N VAL A 93 -41.13 7.87 -7.64
CA VAL A 93 -39.69 7.68 -7.39
C VAL A 93 -39.25 6.28 -7.83
N ILE A 94 -40.01 5.25 -7.45
CA ILE A 94 -39.77 3.86 -7.89
C ILE A 94 -39.82 3.76 -9.42
N PHE A 95 -40.79 4.46 -10.05
CA PHE A 95 -40.90 4.48 -11.50
C PHE A 95 -39.68 5.16 -12.15
N LYS A 96 -39.20 6.29 -11.61
CA LYS A 96 -37.99 6.98 -12.10
C LYS A 96 -36.76 6.09 -11.99
N GLU A 97 -36.54 5.45 -10.85
CA GLU A 97 -35.43 4.52 -10.65
C GLU A 97 -35.46 3.35 -11.65
N ARG A 98 -36.64 2.76 -11.86
CA ARG A 98 -36.80 1.66 -12.84
C ARG A 98 -36.59 2.12 -14.27
N MET A 99 -37.02 3.34 -14.62
CA MET A 99 -36.80 3.91 -15.94
C MET A 99 -35.34 4.25 -16.20
N LEU A 100 -34.62 4.83 -15.23
CA LEU A 100 -33.17 5.06 -15.31
C LEU A 100 -32.40 3.72 -15.33
N ALA A 101 -32.85 2.78 -14.50
CA ALA A 101 -32.62 1.35 -14.52
C ALA A 101 -32.53 0.79 -15.95
N LEU A 102 -33.71 0.74 -16.56
CA LEU A 102 -33.94 0.23 -17.90
C LEU A 102 -33.14 1.00 -18.94
N LEU A 103 -33.11 2.34 -18.85
CA LEU A 103 -32.36 3.18 -19.77
C LEU A 103 -30.87 2.82 -19.76
N SER A 104 -30.27 2.62 -18.58
CA SER A 104 -28.85 2.23 -18.46
C SER A 104 -28.57 0.87 -19.09
N VAL A 105 -29.45 -0.11 -18.87
CA VAL A 105 -29.34 -1.47 -19.42
C VAL A 105 -29.48 -1.45 -20.94
N VAL A 106 -30.44 -0.69 -21.46
CA VAL A 106 -30.64 -0.51 -22.90
C VAL A 106 -29.43 0.18 -23.52
N LEU A 107 -28.91 1.25 -22.91
CA LEU A 107 -27.76 1.98 -23.41
C LEU A 107 -26.48 1.12 -23.41
N ALA A 108 -26.26 0.33 -22.35
CA ALA A 108 -25.19 -0.66 -22.29
C ALA A 108 -25.34 -1.73 -23.37
N GLY A 109 -26.55 -2.25 -23.57
CA GLY A 109 -26.86 -3.22 -24.62
C GLY A 109 -26.59 -2.68 -26.03
N ILE A 110 -26.96 -1.42 -26.29
CA ILE A 110 -26.63 -0.73 -27.55
C ILE A 110 -25.11 -0.60 -27.71
N GLY A 111 -24.39 -0.20 -26.66
CA GLY A 111 -22.93 -0.08 -26.68
C GLY A 111 -22.22 -1.40 -27.01
N ILE A 112 -22.64 -2.50 -26.36
CA ILE A 112 -22.13 -3.85 -26.62
C ILE A 112 -22.47 -4.29 -28.04
N GLY A 113 -23.72 -4.09 -28.48
CA GLY A 113 -24.16 -4.44 -29.83
C GLY A 113 -23.37 -3.70 -30.91
N LEU A 114 -23.16 -2.40 -30.75
CA LEU A 114 -22.32 -1.59 -31.65
C LEU A 114 -20.88 -2.07 -31.64
N GLY A 115 -20.30 -2.32 -30.46
CA GLY A 115 -18.95 -2.87 -30.33
C GLY A 115 -18.81 -4.20 -31.09
N PHE A 116 -19.73 -5.14 -30.86
CA PHE A 116 -19.74 -6.45 -31.51
C PHE A 116 -19.87 -6.35 -33.03
N LEU A 117 -20.80 -5.53 -33.54
CA LEU A 117 -20.98 -5.33 -34.98
C LEU A 117 -19.76 -4.69 -35.66
N LEU A 118 -19.09 -3.75 -34.99
CA LEU A 118 -17.88 -3.10 -35.50
C LEU A 118 -16.69 -4.07 -35.54
N PHE A 119 -16.52 -4.90 -34.50
CA PHE A 119 -15.43 -5.88 -34.42
C PHE A 119 -15.62 -7.09 -35.34
N LEU A 120 -16.87 -7.48 -35.65
CA LEU A 120 -17.15 -8.53 -36.65
C LEU A 120 -16.72 -8.11 -38.06
N LYS A 121 -16.93 -6.85 -38.44
CA LYS A 121 -16.59 -6.35 -39.78
C LYS A 121 -15.12 -5.99 -39.93
N THR A 122 -14.49 -5.45 -38.88
CA THR A 122 -13.10 -5.00 -38.91
C THR A 122 -12.37 -5.40 -37.63
N PRO A 123 -11.96 -6.67 -37.48
CA PRO A 123 -11.33 -7.16 -36.25
C PRO A 123 -9.97 -6.49 -35.96
N LEU A 124 -9.31 -5.95 -36.98
CA LEU A 124 -8.00 -5.30 -36.89
C LEU A 124 -8.06 -3.83 -37.32
N ARG A 125 -9.09 -3.10 -36.87
CA ARG A 125 -9.15 -1.65 -37.10
C ARG A 125 -7.92 -1.00 -36.44
N LYS A 126 -7.02 -0.43 -37.26
CA LYS A 126 -5.89 0.35 -36.77
C LYS A 126 -6.42 1.48 -35.89
N MET A 127 -6.02 1.46 -34.63
CA MET A 127 -6.42 2.48 -33.67
C MET A 127 -5.69 3.79 -33.99
N PRO A 128 -6.28 4.95 -33.68
CA PRO A 128 -5.55 6.20 -33.77
C PRO A 128 -4.36 6.16 -32.80
N LEU A 129 -3.23 6.73 -33.22
CA LEU A 129 -1.96 6.71 -32.50
C LEU A 129 -2.08 7.15 -31.02
N ILE A 130 -3.01 8.07 -30.72
CA ILE A 130 -3.17 8.59 -29.35
C ILE A 130 -3.76 7.56 -28.38
N LEU A 131 -4.63 6.66 -28.85
CA LEU A 131 -5.15 5.57 -28.04
C LEU A 131 -4.12 4.44 -27.93
N GLU A 132 -3.42 4.15 -29.03
CA GLU A 132 -2.35 3.14 -29.07
C GLU A 132 -1.21 3.50 -28.10
N GLN A 133 -0.79 4.76 -28.10
CA GLN A 133 0.22 5.27 -27.19
C GLN A 133 -0.33 5.58 -25.78
N LYS A 134 -1.56 5.18 -25.46
CA LYS A 134 -2.21 5.43 -24.15
C LYS A 134 -2.05 6.90 -23.69
N TRP A 135 -2.39 7.83 -24.58
CA TRP A 135 -2.23 9.28 -24.35
C TRP A 135 -0.79 9.76 -24.12
N ARG A 136 0.22 8.93 -24.43
CA ARG A 136 1.65 9.18 -24.22
C ARG A 136 2.02 9.46 -22.76
N LEU A 137 1.15 9.09 -21.81
CA LEU A 137 1.37 9.34 -20.39
C LEU A 137 2.53 8.50 -19.85
N ASP A 138 2.62 7.24 -20.29
CA ASP A 138 3.68 6.31 -19.91
C ASP A 138 5.06 6.84 -20.33
N GLU A 139 5.19 7.35 -21.57
CA GLU A 139 6.43 7.91 -22.10
C GLU A 139 6.85 9.18 -21.34
N PHE A 140 5.88 10.05 -21.05
CA PHE A 140 6.14 11.25 -20.27
C PHE A 140 6.61 10.91 -18.84
N TYR A 141 5.90 10.00 -18.17
CA TYR A 141 6.26 9.60 -16.80
C TYR A 141 7.63 8.93 -16.76
N ASN A 142 7.90 8.01 -17.68
CA ASN A 142 9.18 7.31 -17.73
C ASN A 142 10.32 8.29 -18.08
N GLY A 143 10.15 9.13 -19.11
CA GLY A 143 11.21 10.04 -19.57
C GLY A 143 11.51 11.18 -18.60
N TYR A 144 10.49 11.76 -17.96
CA TYR A 144 10.68 12.95 -17.10
C TYR A 144 10.81 12.64 -15.62
N ILE A 145 10.29 11.50 -15.15
CA ILE A 145 10.27 11.17 -13.73
C ILE A 145 11.12 9.95 -13.44
N VAL A 146 10.85 8.80 -14.08
CA VAL A 146 11.50 7.53 -13.72
C VAL A 146 12.96 7.48 -14.17
N ASP A 147 13.23 7.76 -15.44
CA ASP A 147 14.58 7.64 -16.02
C ASP A 147 15.57 8.60 -15.36
N PRO A 148 15.26 9.89 -15.12
CA PRO A 148 16.17 10.79 -14.42
C PRO A 148 16.44 10.34 -12.98
N LEU A 149 15.39 9.90 -12.27
CA LEU A 149 15.51 9.48 -10.88
C LEU A 149 16.33 8.19 -10.74
N THR A 150 16.10 7.22 -11.63
CA THR A 150 16.85 5.96 -11.65
C THR A 150 18.30 6.17 -12.09
N LYS A 151 18.57 7.08 -13.04
CA LYS A 151 19.94 7.48 -13.40
C LYS A 151 20.65 8.14 -12.22
N LEU A 152 19.99 9.08 -11.54
CA LEU A 152 20.54 9.73 -10.34
C LEU A 152 20.87 8.70 -9.24
N SER A 153 19.97 7.75 -9.01
CA SER A 153 20.20 6.67 -8.05
C SER A 153 21.38 5.78 -8.44
N ARG A 154 21.41 5.33 -9.69
CA ARG A 154 22.43 4.39 -10.17
C ARG A 154 23.81 5.03 -10.27
N GLU A 155 23.89 6.25 -10.79
CA GLU A 155 25.17 6.93 -11.05
C GLU A 155 25.63 7.74 -9.84
N GLY A 156 24.72 8.45 -9.18
CA GLY A 156 25.03 9.27 -8.01
C GLY A 156 25.17 8.45 -6.74
N LEU A 157 24.06 7.86 -6.27
CA LEU A 157 24.05 7.17 -4.97
C LEU A 157 24.86 5.88 -4.99
N TRP A 158 24.67 5.02 -5.99
CA TRP A 158 25.38 3.74 -6.00
C TRP A 158 26.83 3.86 -6.47
N LYS A 159 27.06 4.30 -7.70
CA LYS A 159 28.44 4.35 -8.23
C LYS A 159 29.30 5.44 -7.59
N GLY A 160 28.74 6.64 -7.37
CA GLY A 160 29.48 7.75 -6.79
C GLY A 160 29.72 7.57 -5.30
N PHE A 161 28.64 7.41 -4.53
CA PHE A 161 28.74 7.41 -3.07
C PHE A 161 29.17 6.05 -2.50
N ASP A 162 28.56 4.94 -2.92
CA ASP A 162 28.90 3.63 -2.36
C ASP A 162 30.23 3.09 -2.92
N LEU A 163 30.26 2.73 -4.21
CA LEU A 163 31.44 2.15 -4.86
C LEU A 163 32.64 3.11 -4.94
N GLY A 164 32.39 4.41 -4.92
CA GLY A 164 33.45 5.42 -4.97
C GLY A 164 33.89 5.84 -3.57
N PHE A 165 33.01 6.54 -2.86
CA PHE A 165 33.35 7.18 -1.59
C PHE A 165 33.47 6.20 -0.42
N ILE A 166 32.47 5.34 -0.20
CA ILE A 166 32.48 4.39 0.92
C ILE A 166 33.59 3.36 0.74
N ASP A 167 33.62 2.68 -0.40
CA ASP A 167 34.65 1.68 -0.70
C ASP A 167 36.06 2.29 -0.70
N GLY A 168 36.20 3.52 -1.19
CA GLY A 168 37.48 4.25 -1.17
C GLY A 168 38.00 4.47 0.24
N ILE A 169 37.12 4.88 1.18
CA ILE A 169 37.50 5.08 2.58
C ILE A 169 37.88 3.75 3.24
N VAL A 170 37.05 2.72 3.08
CA VAL A 170 37.28 1.41 3.70
C VAL A 170 38.59 0.80 3.21
N ASN A 171 38.83 0.79 1.91
CA ASN A 171 40.08 0.29 1.33
C ASN A 171 41.27 1.16 1.74
N GLY A 172 41.12 2.49 1.80
CA GLY A 172 42.16 3.40 2.26
C GLY A 172 42.60 3.13 3.69
N ILE A 173 41.66 2.90 4.61
CA ILE A 173 41.95 2.51 6.00
C ILE A 173 42.67 1.16 6.02
N GLY A 174 42.18 0.18 5.25
CA GLY A 174 42.82 -1.13 5.14
C GLY A 174 44.28 -1.04 4.68
N HIS A 175 44.55 -0.27 3.63
CA HIS A 175 45.89 -0.04 3.12
C HIS A 175 46.77 0.69 4.14
N PHE A 176 46.27 1.73 4.79
CA PHE A 176 47.01 2.46 5.83
C PHE A 176 47.43 1.56 7.00
N VAL A 177 46.52 0.70 7.48
CA VAL A 177 46.83 -0.26 8.55
C VAL A 177 47.85 -1.30 8.07
N ALA A 178 47.71 -1.79 6.84
CA ALA A 178 48.66 -2.75 6.26
C ALA A 178 50.06 -2.14 6.09
N GLU A 179 50.16 -0.88 5.67
CA GLU A 179 51.41 -0.14 5.57
C GLU A 179 52.06 0.07 6.93
N LEU A 180 51.28 0.47 7.94
CA LEU A 180 51.78 0.56 9.33
C LEU A 180 52.30 -0.79 9.83
N GLY A 181 51.57 -1.89 9.55
CA GLY A 181 52.00 -3.23 9.89
C GLY A 181 53.30 -3.64 9.18
N ASN A 182 53.44 -3.29 7.90
CA ASN A 182 54.67 -3.54 7.13
C ASN A 182 55.86 -2.75 7.68
N LEU A 183 55.66 -1.50 8.08
CA LEU A 183 56.69 -0.68 8.71
C LEU A 183 57.08 -1.26 10.08
N ALA A 184 56.09 -1.61 10.91
CA ALA A 184 56.33 -2.24 12.20
C ALA A 184 57.09 -3.58 12.07
N ARG A 185 56.79 -4.36 11.02
CA ARG A 185 57.51 -5.60 10.71
C ARG A 185 58.98 -5.36 10.38
N GLN A 186 59.32 -4.26 9.69
CA GLN A 186 60.71 -3.94 9.35
C GLN A 186 61.56 -3.53 10.57
N ILE A 187 60.93 -3.11 11.68
CA ILE A 187 61.63 -2.80 12.94
C ILE A 187 62.15 -4.08 13.64
N GLN A 188 61.57 -5.24 13.32
CA GLN A 188 62.03 -6.52 13.87
C GLN A 188 63.30 -7.00 13.13
N VAL A 189 64.47 -6.55 13.60
CA VAL A 189 65.79 -6.81 12.98
C VAL A 189 66.28 -8.27 13.16
N GLY A 190 65.58 -9.10 13.92
CA GLY A 190 65.93 -10.52 14.16
C GLY A 190 67.16 -10.78 15.03
N PHE A 191 67.92 -9.76 15.41
CA PHE A 191 69.13 -9.88 16.24
C PHE A 191 68.81 -9.75 17.73
N VAL A 192 69.09 -10.79 18.52
CA VAL A 192 68.84 -10.85 19.98
C VAL A 192 69.48 -9.67 20.73
N ARG A 193 70.67 -9.23 20.29
CA ARG A 193 71.41 -8.10 20.90
C ARG A 193 70.66 -6.77 20.77
N SER A 194 69.91 -6.56 19.69
CA SER A 194 69.10 -5.36 19.48
C SER A 194 67.94 -5.28 20.47
N TYR A 195 67.33 -6.42 20.82
CA TYR A 195 66.28 -6.47 21.84
C TYR A 195 66.82 -6.11 23.23
N ALA A 196 68.00 -6.62 23.60
CA ALA A 196 68.63 -6.29 24.89
C ALA A 196 68.91 -4.78 25.01
N ALA A 197 69.39 -4.14 23.93
CA ALA A 197 69.61 -2.71 23.90
C ALA A 197 68.31 -1.91 24.09
N ILE A 198 67.22 -2.28 23.39
CA ILE A 198 65.91 -1.62 23.51
C ILE A 198 65.34 -1.78 24.93
N ILE A 199 65.42 -2.98 25.51
CA ILE A 199 64.94 -3.24 26.88
C ILE A 199 65.72 -2.40 27.89
N MET A 200 67.04 -2.33 27.76
CA MET A 200 67.86 -1.51 28.67
C MET A 200 67.55 -0.02 28.54
N LEU A 201 67.36 0.48 27.31
CA LEU A 201 66.93 1.86 27.05
C LEU A 201 65.56 2.15 27.67
N GLY A 202 64.61 1.22 27.52
CA GLY A 202 63.28 1.30 28.12
C GLY A 202 63.33 1.33 29.66
N ALA A 203 64.16 0.48 30.27
CA ALA A 203 64.34 0.46 31.73
C ALA A 203 64.89 1.79 32.26
N ILE A 204 65.90 2.36 31.57
CA ILE A 204 66.47 3.67 31.92
C ILE A 204 65.41 4.76 31.78
N ALA A 205 64.61 4.75 30.71
CA ALA A 205 63.56 5.74 30.49
C ALA A 205 62.47 5.67 31.58
N VAL A 206 62.03 4.46 31.95
CA VAL A 206 61.04 4.27 33.03
C VAL A 206 61.59 4.74 34.38
N LEU A 207 62.83 4.37 34.71
CA LEU A 207 63.50 4.83 35.93
C LEU A 207 63.63 6.36 35.95
N GLY A 208 64.05 6.96 34.84
CA GLY A 208 64.16 8.41 34.70
C GLY A 208 62.81 9.11 34.88
N TYR A 209 61.74 8.56 34.28
CA TYR A 209 60.38 9.06 34.45
C TYR A 209 59.92 8.99 35.92
N PHE A 210 60.15 7.86 36.59
CA PHE A 210 59.82 7.68 38.00
C PHE A 210 60.58 8.64 38.90
N ILE A 211 61.88 8.83 38.66
CA ILE A 211 62.71 9.76 39.42
C ILE A 211 62.23 11.19 39.21
N TYR A 212 61.95 11.59 37.96
CA TYR A 212 61.42 12.92 37.65
C TYR A 212 60.10 13.20 38.37
N TYR A 213 59.14 12.27 38.29
CA TYR A 213 57.87 12.43 38.98
C TYR A 213 57.99 12.35 40.50
N GLY A 214 58.87 11.48 41.02
CA GLY A 214 59.14 11.37 42.45
C GLY A 214 59.74 12.66 43.01
N LEU A 215 60.72 13.25 42.31
CA LEU A 215 61.31 14.54 42.69
C LEU A 215 60.26 15.66 42.65
N LYS A 216 59.42 15.70 41.60
CA LYS A 216 58.34 16.68 41.49
C LYS A 216 57.25 16.51 42.57
N LEU A 217 57.06 15.31 43.12
CA LEU A 217 56.09 15.05 44.18
C LEU A 217 56.60 15.50 45.56
N ILE A 218 57.93 15.52 45.73
CA ILE A 218 58.60 15.89 46.98
C ILE A 218 58.94 17.39 47.01
N SER A 219 59.07 18.03 45.85
CA SER A 219 59.29 19.47 45.67
C SER A 219 57.99 20.26 45.76
#